data_AF-A0A2R6DNJ0-F1
#
_entry.id   AF-A0A2R6DNJ0-F1
#
_cell.length_a   1.000
_cell.length_b   1.000
_cell.length_c   1.000
_cell.angle_alpha   90.00
_cell.angle_beta   90.00
_cell.angle_gamma   90.00
#
_symmetry.space_group_name_H-M   'P 1'
#
loop_
_entity.id
_entity.type
_entity.pdbx_description
1 polymer ?
#
loop_
_entity_poly.entity_id
_entity_poly.type
_entity_poly.pdbx_seq_one_letter_code
_entity_poly.pdbx_strand_id
1 'polypeptide(L)'
;MAKYSTGDAGSDSSDSCELCGAAGVETQSVNVAGAQLEVCSDCAQHDDRSKTAGGSADDRNRKKQAAKNTARMHDAAKADSSHWEEGADYDDDQLPYLERDYDERLTEARQDAGYQLEELAGELGVDESDLLALEQGRATQAGVGGSVVRA
;
A
#
# COMPACT_ATOMS: atom_id res chain seq x y z
N MET A 1 -19.90 32.74 10.96
CA MET A 1 -20.80 33.07 9.83
C MET A 1 -20.92 31.83 8.97
N ALA A 2 -22.08 31.17 9.01
CA ALA A 2 -22.41 30.12 8.06
C ALA A 2 -22.68 30.80 6.71
N LYS A 3 -21.73 30.66 5.77
CA LYS A 3 -22.04 30.91 4.37
C LYS A 3 -22.58 29.60 3.80
N TYR A 4 -23.39 29.71 2.75
CA TYR A 4 -24.06 28.62 2.05
C TYR A 4 -25.36 28.11 2.72
N SER A 5 -26.33 29.02 2.83
CA SER A 5 -27.74 28.64 2.73
C SER A 5 -28.04 28.42 1.24
N THR A 6 -27.99 27.18 0.78
CA THR A 6 -28.56 26.84 -0.53
C THR A 6 -30.06 26.79 -0.34
N GLY A 7 -30.74 27.81 -0.86
CA GLY A 7 -32.18 27.92 -0.83
C GLY A 7 -32.83 26.75 -1.57
N ASP A 8 -33.86 26.23 -0.93
CA ASP A 8 -34.90 25.37 -1.46
C ASP A 8 -35.44 25.95 -2.78
N ALA A 9 -35.25 25.25 -3.89
CA ALA A 9 -35.92 25.53 -5.16
C ALA A 9 -36.93 24.42 -5.39
N GLY A 10 -38.19 24.74 -5.08
CA GLY A 10 -39.34 23.88 -5.31
C GLY A 10 -39.43 23.42 -6.76
N SER A 11 -39.73 22.13 -6.91
CA SER A 11 -40.07 21.47 -8.16
C SER A 11 -41.44 21.98 -8.62
N ASP A 12 -41.45 22.98 -9.48
CA ASP A 12 -42.56 23.25 -10.38
C ASP A 12 -42.52 22.14 -11.44
N SER A 13 -43.57 21.31 -11.52
CA SER A 13 -43.68 20.25 -12.52
C SER A 13 -43.54 20.84 -13.92
N SER A 14 -42.37 20.64 -14.52
CA SER A 14 -42.05 21.06 -15.88
C SER A 14 -42.84 20.19 -16.86
N ASP A 15 -43.79 20.78 -17.60
CA ASP A 15 -44.37 20.22 -18.84
C ASP A 15 -43.32 20.14 -19.97
N SER A 16 -42.06 19.89 -19.63
CA SER A 16 -40.94 19.82 -20.55
C SER A 16 -40.15 18.54 -20.37
N CYS A 17 -39.79 17.92 -21.49
CA CYS A 17 -38.95 16.74 -21.50
C CYS A 17 -37.52 17.10 -21.07
N GLU A 18 -37.06 16.52 -19.96
CA GLU A 18 -35.73 16.75 -19.38
C GLU A 18 -34.58 16.20 -20.26
N LEU A 19 -34.90 15.34 -21.23
CA LEU A 19 -33.90 14.72 -22.11
C LEU A 19 -33.66 15.50 -23.40
N CYS A 20 -34.71 16.01 -24.04
CA CYS A 20 -34.62 16.70 -25.33
C CYS A 20 -35.05 18.18 -25.29
N GLY A 21 -35.62 18.64 -24.17
CA GLY A 21 -36.05 20.03 -23.97
C GLY A 21 -37.37 20.41 -24.64
N ALA A 22 -38.13 19.46 -25.21
CA ALA A 22 -39.44 19.75 -25.79
C ALA A 22 -40.43 20.22 -24.71
N ALA A 23 -41.18 21.29 -24.97
CA ALA A 23 -42.17 21.86 -24.04
C ALA A 23 -43.61 21.64 -24.53
N GLY A 24 -44.57 21.52 -23.60
CA GLY A 24 -45.99 21.30 -23.90
C GLY A 24 -46.29 19.89 -24.40
N VAL A 25 -45.46 18.92 -24.00
CA VAL A 25 -45.59 17.50 -24.34
C VAL A 25 -45.99 16.71 -23.11
N GLU A 26 -46.74 15.62 -23.30
CA GLU A 26 -46.98 14.68 -22.20
C GLU A 26 -45.67 14.04 -21.77
N THR A 27 -45.39 14.09 -20.46
CA THR A 27 -44.19 13.52 -19.86
C THR A 27 -44.52 12.24 -19.09
N GLN A 28 -43.54 11.35 -19.03
CA GLN A 28 -43.57 10.15 -18.22
C GLN A 28 -42.21 9.93 -17.55
N SER A 29 -42.25 9.33 -16.35
CA SER A 29 -41.05 9.08 -15.56
C SER A 29 -40.29 7.84 -16.02
N VAL A 30 -39.03 8.01 -16.42
CA VAL A 30 -38.13 6.92 -16.84
C VAL A 30 -36.78 6.94 -16.13
N ASN A 31 -36.07 5.80 -16.11
CA ASN A 31 -34.71 5.74 -15.59
C ASN A 31 -33.68 5.74 -16.72
N VAL A 32 -32.85 6.78 -16.80
CA VAL A 32 -31.76 6.87 -17.78
C VAL A 32 -30.44 7.00 -17.02
N ALA A 33 -29.54 6.04 -17.19
CA ALA A 33 -28.24 6.00 -16.53
C ALA A 33 -28.32 6.13 -14.99
N GLY A 34 -29.39 5.61 -14.38
CA GLY A 34 -29.61 5.67 -12.94
C GLY A 34 -30.28 6.95 -12.43
N ALA A 35 -30.49 7.97 -13.27
CA ALA A 35 -31.26 9.16 -12.93
C ALA A 35 -32.73 8.99 -13.31
N GLN A 36 -33.64 9.49 -12.46
CA GLN A 36 -35.08 9.51 -12.73
C GLN A 36 -35.41 10.82 -13.47
N LEU A 37 -35.92 10.73 -14.69
CA LEU A 37 -36.22 11.87 -15.55
C LEU A 37 -37.68 11.85 -16.02
N GLU A 38 -38.28 13.02 -16.16
CA GLU A 38 -39.58 13.19 -16.83
C GLU A 38 -39.32 13.46 -18.32
N VAL A 39 -39.78 12.56 -19.19
CA VAL A 39 -39.47 12.61 -20.63
C VAL A 39 -40.70 12.41 -21.50
N CYS A 40 -40.68 12.90 -22.73
CA CYS A 40 -41.74 12.61 -23.71
C CYS A 40 -41.71 11.15 -24.17
N SER A 41 -42.81 10.68 -24.76
CA SER A 41 -42.95 9.31 -25.27
C SER A 41 -41.83 8.85 -26.20
N ASP A 42 -41.30 9.74 -27.06
CA ASP A 42 -40.17 9.42 -27.94
C ASP A 42 -38.88 9.14 -27.16
N CYS A 43 -38.68 9.85 -26.05
CA CYS A 43 -37.51 9.70 -25.19
C CYS A 43 -37.65 8.52 -24.20
N ALA A 44 -38.86 8.01 -23.98
CA ALA A 44 -39.11 6.92 -23.03
C ALA A 44 -38.43 5.60 -23.43
N GLN A 45 -38.10 5.42 -24.71
CA GLN A 45 -37.31 4.28 -25.21
C GLN A 45 -35.93 4.14 -24.55
N HIS A 46 -35.42 5.21 -23.92
CA HIS A 46 -34.14 5.22 -23.23
C HIS A 46 -34.21 4.67 -21.80
N ASP A 47 -35.38 4.22 -21.33
CA ASP A 47 -35.54 3.62 -20.01
C ASP A 47 -34.71 2.33 -19.86
N ASP A 48 -33.75 2.36 -18.95
CA ASP A 48 -32.86 1.22 -18.69
C ASP A 48 -33.57 0.05 -18.01
N ARG A 49 -34.75 0.27 -17.42
CA ARG A 49 -35.59 -0.81 -16.87
C ARG A 49 -36.15 -1.72 -17.96
N SER A 50 -36.36 -1.20 -19.17
CA SER A 50 -36.84 -1.99 -20.32
C SER A 50 -35.84 -3.08 -20.74
N LYS A 51 -34.54 -2.87 -20.51
CA LYS A 51 -33.47 -3.83 -20.85
C LYS A 51 -33.39 -5.01 -19.88
N THR A 52 -34.05 -4.93 -18.72
CA THR A 52 -33.89 -5.94 -17.65
C THR A 52 -34.80 -7.17 -17.81
N ALA A 53 -35.76 -7.15 -18.74
CA ALA A 53 -36.73 -8.24 -18.93
C ALA A 53 -36.21 -9.45 -19.76
N GLY A 54 -35.00 -9.36 -20.34
CA GLY A 54 -34.44 -10.38 -21.23
C GLY A 54 -33.20 -11.09 -20.70
N GLY A 55 -33.24 -11.62 -19.46
CA GLY A 55 -32.10 -12.32 -18.85
C GLY A 55 -31.82 -13.69 -19.50
N SER A 56 -31.13 -13.69 -20.64
CA SER A 56 -30.69 -14.89 -21.35
C SER A 56 -29.54 -15.58 -20.62
N ALA A 57 -29.37 -16.89 -20.85
CA ALA A 57 -28.36 -17.75 -20.20
C ALA A 57 -26.90 -17.23 -20.29
N ASP A 58 -26.64 -16.31 -21.22
CA ASP A 58 -25.36 -15.62 -21.42
C ASP A 58 -24.91 -14.81 -20.19
N ASP A 59 -25.82 -14.07 -19.54
CA ASP A 59 -25.49 -13.23 -18.38
C ASP A 59 -25.09 -14.05 -17.15
N ARG A 60 -25.68 -15.23 -16.99
CA ARG A 60 -25.28 -16.18 -15.93
C ARG A 60 -23.87 -16.72 -16.18
N ASN A 61 -23.53 -16.98 -17.44
CA ASN A 61 -22.20 -17.46 -17.81
C ASN A 61 -21.13 -16.37 -17.60
N ARG A 62 -21.41 -15.13 -17.99
CA ARG A 62 -20.51 -13.99 -17.78
C ARG A 62 -20.22 -13.72 -16.30
N LYS A 63 -21.25 -13.76 -15.45
CA LYS A 63 -21.10 -13.63 -13.99
C LYS A 63 -20.25 -14.76 -13.40
N LYS A 64 -20.45 -16.00 -13.87
CA LYS A 64 -19.65 -17.17 -13.45
C LYS A 64 -18.19 -17.03 -13.88
N GLN A 65 -17.94 -16.52 -15.09
CA GLN A 65 -16.59 -16.26 -15.61
C GLN A 65 -15.87 -15.19 -14.78
N ALA A 66 -16.56 -14.08 -14.46
CA ALA A 66 -16.01 -13.00 -13.65
C ALA A 66 -15.60 -13.49 -12.24
N ALA A 67 -16.48 -14.23 -11.56
CA ALA A 67 -16.19 -14.80 -10.26
C ALA A 67 -14.97 -15.75 -10.28
N LYS A 68 -14.83 -16.57 -11.33
CA LYS A 68 -13.67 -17.45 -11.51
C LYS A 68 -12.37 -16.68 -11.73
N ASN A 69 -12.41 -15.60 -12.51
CA ASN A 69 -11.24 -14.75 -12.72
C ASN A 69 -10.81 -14.08 -11.42
N THR A 70 -11.74 -13.52 -10.65
CA THR A 70 -11.44 -12.95 -9.33
C THR A 70 -10.83 -13.98 -8.39
N ALA A 71 -11.37 -15.19 -8.34
CA ALA A 71 -10.80 -16.26 -7.52
C ALA A 71 -9.35 -16.62 -7.91
N ARG A 72 -9.05 -16.70 -9.22
CA ARG A 72 -7.68 -16.95 -9.72
C ARG A 72 -6.70 -15.85 -9.34
N MET A 73 -7.14 -14.58 -9.39
CA MET A 73 -6.28 -13.45 -8.98
C MET A 73 -5.98 -13.48 -7.48
N HIS A 74 -6.97 -13.84 -6.66
CA HIS A 74 -6.76 -14.00 -5.21
C HIS A 74 -5.87 -15.20 -4.86
N ASP A 75 -5.96 -16.28 -5.63
CA ASP A 75 -5.13 -17.48 -5.43
C ASP A 75 -3.67 -17.22 -5.83
N ALA A 76 -3.44 -16.51 -6.92
CA ALA A 76 -2.10 -16.07 -7.34
C ALA A 76 -1.47 -15.06 -6.38
N ALA A 77 -2.29 -14.25 -5.69
CA ALA A 77 -1.83 -13.30 -4.68
C ALA A 77 -1.68 -13.92 -3.28
N LYS A 78 -2.11 -15.17 -3.09
CA LYS A 78 -1.92 -15.89 -1.83
C LYS A 78 -0.45 -16.31 -1.76
N ALA A 79 0.33 -15.53 -1.01
CA ALA A 79 1.66 -15.95 -0.60
C ALA A 79 1.53 -17.31 0.11
N ASP A 80 2.29 -18.29 -0.36
CA ASP A 80 2.36 -19.60 0.26
C ASP A 80 3.06 -19.44 1.61
N SER A 81 2.29 -19.40 2.70
CA SER A 81 2.83 -19.30 4.05
C SER A 81 3.65 -20.52 4.47
N SER A 82 3.65 -21.59 3.66
CA SER A 82 4.52 -22.76 3.83
C SER A 82 5.83 -22.67 3.05
N HIS A 83 5.96 -21.67 2.17
CA HIS A 83 7.18 -21.34 1.43
C HIS A 83 7.70 -19.96 1.89
N TRP A 84 8.10 -19.88 3.16
CA TRP A 84 9.09 -18.87 3.54
C TRP A 84 10.41 -19.32 2.91
N GLU A 85 11.08 -18.45 2.15
CA GLU A 85 12.44 -18.75 1.73
C GLU A 85 13.30 -18.84 2.99
N GLU A 86 13.71 -20.07 3.31
CA GLU A 86 14.72 -20.38 4.31
C GLU A 86 16.05 -19.83 3.78
N GLY A 87 16.26 -18.53 3.97
CA GLY A 87 17.36 -17.80 3.32
C GLY A 87 17.25 -16.28 3.38
N ALA A 88 16.48 -15.71 4.30
CA ALA A 88 16.85 -14.38 4.76
C ALA A 88 18.13 -14.59 5.56
N ASP A 89 19.28 -14.45 4.89
CA ASP A 89 20.62 -14.44 5.48
C ASP A 89 20.72 -13.23 6.43
N TYR A 90 20.02 -13.31 7.55
CA TYR A 90 20.29 -12.45 8.68
C TYR A 90 21.64 -12.91 9.22
N ASP A 91 22.62 -12.02 9.22
CA ASP A 91 23.88 -12.30 9.88
C ASP A 91 23.59 -12.73 11.33
N ASP A 92 23.96 -13.98 11.65
CA ASP A 92 23.89 -14.53 13.00
C ASP A 92 24.79 -13.74 13.96
N ASP A 93 25.75 -13.01 13.40
CA ASP A 93 26.73 -12.21 14.12
C ASP A 93 26.52 -10.69 13.91
N GLN A 94 25.30 -10.22 14.14
CA GLN A 94 24.99 -8.78 14.02
C GLN A 94 25.63 -7.94 15.14
N LEU A 95 26.26 -6.82 14.74
CA LEU A 95 26.81 -5.83 15.66
C LEU A 95 25.72 -5.28 16.60
N PRO A 96 25.92 -5.32 17.93
CA PRO A 96 24.98 -4.71 18.87
C PRO A 96 24.95 -3.19 18.71
N TYR A 97 23.88 -2.56 19.20
CA TYR A 97 23.83 -1.11 19.32
C TYR A 97 24.91 -0.64 20.30
N LEU A 98 25.91 0.07 19.78
CA LEU A 98 26.97 0.65 20.58
C LEU A 98 26.45 1.87 21.33
N GLU A 99 26.94 2.08 22.55
CA GLU A 99 26.70 3.33 23.27
C GLU A 99 27.24 4.51 22.47
N ARG A 100 26.68 5.70 22.73
CA ARG A 100 27.25 6.92 22.16
C ARG A 100 28.70 7.07 22.66
N ASP A 101 29.58 7.52 21.78
CA ASP A 101 30.99 7.79 22.07
C ASP A 101 31.78 6.50 22.41
N TYR A 102 31.30 5.32 21.98
CA TYR A 102 31.97 4.03 22.21
C TYR A 102 33.36 3.97 21.54
N ASP A 103 33.49 4.59 20.37
CA ASP A 103 34.72 4.73 19.60
C ASP A 103 35.81 5.48 20.39
N GLU A 104 35.45 6.61 21.00
CA GLU A 104 36.34 7.39 21.85
C GLU A 104 36.76 6.60 23.10
N ARG A 105 35.78 5.99 23.79
CA ARG A 105 36.02 5.20 25.02
C ARG A 105 36.93 3.99 24.76
N LEU A 106 36.73 3.30 23.64
CA LEU A 106 37.58 2.17 23.24
C LEU A 106 39.01 2.64 22.98
N THR A 107 39.16 3.73 22.23
CA THR A 107 40.46 4.32 21.89
C THR A 107 41.23 4.74 23.14
N GLU A 108 40.56 5.43 24.06
CA GLU A 108 41.15 5.84 25.35
C GLU A 108 41.56 4.63 26.18
N ALA A 109 40.68 3.63 26.34
CA ALA A 109 40.98 2.42 27.12
C ALA A 109 42.18 1.64 26.56
N ARG A 110 42.30 1.51 25.23
CA ARG A 110 43.46 0.88 24.59
C ARG A 110 44.75 1.66 24.88
N GLN A 111 44.72 2.98 24.72
CA GLN A 111 45.88 3.84 24.94
C GLN A 111 46.31 3.88 26.41
N ASP A 112 45.35 3.93 27.33
CA ASP A 112 45.60 3.87 28.78
C ASP A 112 46.20 2.52 29.21
N ALA A 113 45.81 1.44 28.53
CA ALA A 113 46.42 0.12 28.69
C ALA A 113 47.80 0.00 28.00
N GLY A 114 48.22 0.99 27.22
CA GLY A 114 49.50 1.02 26.52
C GLY A 114 49.57 0.11 25.29
N TYR A 115 48.43 -0.40 24.82
CA TYR A 115 48.41 -1.32 23.69
C TYR A 115 48.49 -0.57 22.35
N GLN A 116 49.29 -1.11 21.44
CA GLN A 116 49.15 -0.78 20.02
C GLN A 116 47.91 -1.49 19.45
N LEU A 117 47.40 -0.99 18.33
CA LEU A 117 46.19 -1.53 17.70
C LEU A 117 46.38 -3.00 17.30
N GLU A 118 47.49 -3.32 16.61
CA GLU A 118 47.87 -4.68 16.22
C GLU A 118 48.01 -5.62 17.42
N GLU A 119 48.51 -5.11 18.55
CA GLU A 119 48.78 -5.88 19.76
C GLU A 119 47.47 -6.27 20.45
N LEU A 120 46.54 -5.32 20.59
CA LEU A 120 45.22 -5.60 21.15
C LEU A 120 44.42 -6.52 20.24
N ALA A 121 44.48 -6.33 18.92
CA ALA A 121 43.81 -7.21 17.96
C ALA A 121 44.34 -8.66 18.09
N GLY A 122 45.65 -8.83 18.22
CA GLY A 122 46.28 -10.13 18.45
C GLY A 122 45.88 -10.78 19.78
N GLU A 123 45.81 -10.01 20.87
CA GLU A 123 45.38 -10.49 22.19
C GLU A 123 43.91 -10.93 22.19
N LEU A 124 43.05 -10.19 21.50
CA LEU A 124 41.61 -10.49 21.40
C LEU A 124 41.28 -11.56 20.34
N GLY A 125 42.22 -11.87 19.44
CA GLY A 125 42.00 -12.80 18.33
C GLY A 125 41.02 -12.27 17.28
N VAL A 126 41.01 -10.94 17.06
CA VAL A 126 40.15 -10.26 16.09
C VAL A 126 40.99 -9.58 15.02
N ASP A 127 40.37 -9.23 13.88
CA ASP A 127 41.06 -8.49 12.83
C ASP A 127 41.37 -7.05 13.27
N GLU A 128 42.59 -6.58 12.99
CA GLU A 128 43.01 -5.20 13.29
C GLU A 128 42.10 -4.17 12.61
N SER A 129 41.61 -4.48 11.40
CA SER A 129 40.68 -3.62 10.66
C SER A 129 39.33 -3.44 11.37
N ASP A 130 38.87 -4.46 12.08
CA ASP A 130 37.59 -4.44 12.80
C ASP A 130 37.73 -3.59 14.06
N LEU A 131 38.83 -3.78 14.79
CA LEU A 131 39.18 -2.93 15.93
C LEU A 131 39.36 -1.47 15.50
N LEU A 132 40.02 -1.22 14.36
CA LEU A 132 40.15 0.12 13.79
C LEU A 132 38.80 0.74 13.42
N ALA A 133 37.88 -0.07 12.88
CA ALA A 133 36.55 0.41 12.51
C ALA A 133 35.70 0.78 13.74
N LEU A 134 35.89 0.07 14.87
CA LEU A 134 35.29 0.43 16.15
C LEU A 134 35.85 1.75 16.69
N GLU A 135 37.17 1.94 16.67
CA GLU A 135 37.82 3.21 17.11
C GLU A 135 37.46 4.43 16.24
N GLN A 136 36.95 4.21 15.02
CA GLN A 136 36.54 5.28 14.10
C GLN A 136 35.02 5.47 14.02
N GLY A 137 34.24 4.77 14.85
CA GLY A 137 32.77 4.87 14.86
C GLY A 137 32.11 4.39 13.56
N ARG A 138 32.80 3.53 12.78
CA ARG A 138 32.34 3.06 11.46
C ARG A 138 32.14 1.54 11.38
N ALA A 139 32.06 0.86 12.53
CA ALA A 139 31.94 -0.59 12.62
C ALA A 139 30.78 -1.17 11.80
N THR A 140 29.60 -0.56 11.84
CA THR A 140 28.45 -0.98 11.01
C THR A 140 28.73 -0.85 9.52
N GLN A 141 29.40 0.22 9.09
CA GLN A 141 29.72 0.43 7.67
C GLN A 141 30.83 -0.53 7.19
N ALA A 142 31.73 -0.90 8.08
CA ALA A 142 32.81 -1.85 7.81
C ALA A 142 32.36 -3.33 7.86
N GLY A 143 31.13 -3.60 8.31
CA GLY A 143 30.61 -4.97 8.42
C GLY A 143 31.23 -5.75 9.58
N VAL A 144 31.61 -5.07 10.67
CA VAL A 144 32.16 -5.71 11.87
C VAL A 144 31.10 -6.60 12.51
N GLY A 145 31.46 -7.86 12.80
CA GLY A 145 30.59 -8.83 13.46
C GLY A 145 30.32 -8.50 14.94
N GLY A 146 29.16 -8.90 15.44
CA GLY A 146 28.76 -8.72 16.83
C GLY A 146 29.65 -9.43 17.83
N SER A 147 30.29 -10.53 17.45
CA SER A 147 31.18 -11.33 18.28
C SER A 147 32.43 -10.57 18.71
N VAL A 148 32.82 -9.53 17.97
CA VAL A 148 33.92 -8.62 18.32
C VAL A 148 33.57 -7.76 19.54
N VAL A 149 32.30 -7.42 19.74
CA VAL A 149 31.82 -6.59 20.85
C VAL A 149 30.85 -7.39 21.72
N ARG A 150 31.37 -7.93 22.82
CA ARG A 150 30.54 -8.71 23.75
C ARG A 150 29.57 -7.82 24.52
N ALA A 151 28.28 -8.15 24.45
CA ALA A 151 27.22 -7.58 25.29
C ALA A 151 27.18 -8.17 26.70
#